data_AF-A0A7M3M141-F1
#
_entry.id   AF-A0A7M3M141-F1
#
_cell.length_a   1.000
_cell.length_b   1.000
_cell.length_c   1.000
_cell.angle_alpha   90.00
_cell.angle_beta   90.00
_cell.angle_gamma   90.00
#
_symmetry.space_group_name_H-M   'P 1'
#
loop_
_entity.id
_entity.type
_entity.pdbx_description
1 polymer ?
#
loop_
_entity_poly.entity_id
_entity_poly.type
_entity_poly.pdbx_seq_one_letter_code
_entity_poly.pdbx_strand_id
1 'polypeptide(L)'
;MRSIRHGLLTAAGCAALAALSAPAAIAQPTSASQHTRAVEQPTPAVSPTGRTLADAIVPGVPYHLVETRTGRGVDFAARADEDYTLLADSGDRRGTAVVFTKKGDGYTVTSTRSHRSGYDTWCAVDNGIRLARKSECATVWRLSNWYPGFLLEADGKYPTYPAKGRAWLEGHGVDLPAGREFAYFKAVETS
;
A
#
# COMPACT_ATOMS: atom_id res chain seq x y z
N MET A 1 53.75 -21.23 11.09
CA MET A 1 53.84 -22.66 11.49
C MET A 1 52.44 -23.27 11.42
N ARG A 2 52.29 -24.33 10.60
CA ARG A 2 51.29 -25.43 10.64
C ARG A 2 49.79 -25.10 10.76
N SER A 3 48.83 -25.80 10.17
CA SER A 3 48.68 -26.68 9.00
C SER A 3 47.29 -27.34 9.14
N ILE A 4 46.48 -27.23 8.09
CA ILE A 4 45.56 -28.25 7.52
C ILE A 4 44.29 -28.66 8.31
N ARG A 5 43.14 -28.68 7.60
CA ARG A 5 42.25 -29.83 7.26
C ARG A 5 40.83 -29.33 6.98
N HIS A 6 40.41 -29.26 5.71
CA HIS A 6 39.79 -30.34 4.90
C HIS A 6 38.49 -30.90 5.50
N GLY A 7 37.38 -30.63 4.82
CA GLY A 7 36.14 -31.38 4.89
C GLY A 7 35.46 -31.38 3.51
N LEU A 8 35.57 -32.50 2.80
CA LEU A 8 34.98 -32.79 1.48
C LEU A 8 33.69 -33.62 1.65
N LEU A 9 32.72 -33.35 0.76
CA LEU A 9 31.78 -34.25 0.05
C LEU A 9 30.97 -35.32 0.79
N THR A 10 29.65 -35.35 0.48
CA THR A 10 28.92 -36.54 -0.01
C THR A 10 27.61 -36.06 -0.70
N ALA A 11 27.46 -36.25 -2.02
CA ALA A 11 26.77 -37.37 -2.71
C ALA A 11 25.23 -37.28 -2.61
N ALA A 12 24.53 -36.86 -3.67
CA ALA A 12 24.06 -37.67 -4.81
C ALA A 12 23.00 -38.72 -4.43
N GLY A 13 21.74 -38.41 -4.75
CA GLY A 13 20.61 -39.35 -4.77
C GLY A 13 19.91 -39.26 -6.12
N CYS A 14 20.28 -40.16 -7.04
CA CYS A 14 19.56 -40.44 -8.28
C CYS A 14 18.91 -41.82 -8.15
N ALA A 15 17.63 -41.92 -8.51
CA ALA A 15 16.92 -43.05 -9.12
C ALA A 15 15.42 -42.99 -8.74
N ALA A 16 14.43 -43.36 -9.54
CA ALA A 16 14.24 -43.58 -10.98
C ALA A 16 12.77 -44.04 -11.14
N LEU A 17 12.11 -43.71 -12.27
CA LEU A 17 11.18 -44.52 -13.09
C LEU A 17 10.05 -45.35 -12.40
N ALA A 18 8.80 -45.49 -12.89
CA ALA A 18 8.14 -45.20 -14.15
C ALA A 18 6.62 -45.44 -14.02
N ALA A 19 5.89 -44.82 -14.96
CA ALA A 19 4.68 -45.29 -15.66
C ALA A 19 3.38 -45.64 -14.88
N LEU A 20 2.28 -44.99 -15.25
CA LEU A 20 1.22 -45.64 -16.04
C LEU A 20 0.23 -44.61 -16.62
N SER A 21 -0.01 -44.77 -17.91
CA SER A 21 -0.90 -44.02 -18.78
C SER A 21 -2.36 -44.44 -18.63
N ALA A 22 -3.28 -43.45 -18.62
CA ALA A 22 -4.65 -43.60 -19.13
C ALA A 22 -5.19 -42.23 -19.58
N PRO A 23 -5.82 -42.13 -20.77
CA PRO A 23 -6.53 -40.93 -21.21
C PRO A 23 -7.96 -40.97 -20.65
N ALA A 24 -8.36 -39.97 -19.88
CA ALA A 24 -9.75 -39.78 -19.46
C ALA A 24 -10.32 -38.50 -20.07
N ALA A 25 -11.28 -38.72 -20.97
CA ALA A 25 -12.41 -37.85 -21.31
C ALA A 25 -12.15 -36.35 -21.53
N ILE A 26 -12.19 -35.97 -22.81
CA ILE A 26 -12.47 -34.60 -23.25
C ILE A 26 -13.89 -34.25 -22.80
N ALA A 27 -14.02 -33.55 -21.67
CA ALA A 27 -15.22 -32.80 -21.35
C ALA A 27 -15.12 -31.44 -22.06
N GLN A 28 -15.99 -31.23 -23.04
CA GLN A 28 -16.17 -29.93 -23.69
C GLN A 28 -16.62 -28.91 -22.64
N PRO A 29 -15.96 -27.74 -22.50
CA PRO A 29 -16.59 -26.62 -21.83
C PRO A 29 -17.68 -26.09 -22.76
N THR A 30 -18.92 -26.28 -22.35
CA THR A 30 -20.07 -25.54 -22.88
C THR A 30 -19.76 -24.06 -22.73
N SER A 31 -19.64 -23.36 -23.85
CA SER A 31 -19.52 -21.92 -23.93
C SER A 31 -20.73 -21.26 -23.27
N ALA A 32 -20.66 -21.02 -21.97
CA ALA A 32 -21.53 -20.07 -21.28
C ALA A 32 -20.89 -18.70 -21.48
N SER A 33 -21.56 -17.91 -22.31
CA SER A 33 -21.25 -16.54 -22.68
C SER A 33 -20.58 -15.77 -21.54
N GLN A 34 -19.35 -15.35 -21.82
CA GLN A 34 -18.76 -14.19 -21.16
C GLN A 34 -19.72 -13.02 -21.41
N HIS A 35 -20.56 -12.71 -20.41
CA HIS A 35 -20.97 -11.33 -20.24
C HIS A 35 -19.68 -10.59 -19.90
N THR A 36 -19.08 -10.00 -20.93
CA THR A 36 -18.18 -8.87 -20.81
C THR A 36 -18.94 -7.80 -20.02
N ARG A 37 -18.91 -7.88 -18.69
CA ARG A 37 -18.94 -6.66 -17.89
C ARG A 37 -17.67 -5.96 -18.28
N ALA A 38 -17.79 -5.00 -19.19
CA ALA A 38 -16.84 -3.92 -19.27
C ALA A 38 -16.53 -3.55 -17.82
N VAL A 39 -15.27 -3.67 -17.43
CA VAL A 39 -14.77 -2.97 -16.26
C VAL A 39 -15.01 -1.52 -16.60
N GLU A 40 -16.15 -1.01 -16.18
CA GLU A 40 -16.49 0.39 -16.25
C GLU A 40 -15.44 1.04 -15.36
N GLN A 41 -14.38 1.53 -16.01
CA GLN A 41 -13.33 2.30 -15.41
C GLN A 41 -14.05 3.39 -14.61
N PRO A 42 -13.98 3.38 -13.26
CA PRO A 42 -14.83 4.24 -12.47
C PRO A 42 -14.57 5.69 -12.86
N THR A 43 -15.58 6.31 -13.46
CA THR A 43 -15.53 7.71 -13.84
C THR A 43 -15.11 8.51 -12.61
N PRO A 44 -14.10 9.38 -12.69
CA PRO A 44 -13.66 10.16 -11.53
C PRO A 44 -14.88 10.88 -10.95
N ALA A 45 -15.18 10.60 -9.69
CA ALA A 45 -16.32 11.23 -9.03
C ALA A 45 -16.05 12.73 -8.88
N VAL A 46 -16.84 13.51 -9.60
CA VAL A 46 -16.90 14.96 -9.47
C VAL A 46 -17.83 15.28 -8.31
N SER A 47 -17.35 15.99 -7.28
CA SER A 47 -18.23 16.49 -6.21
C SER A 47 -19.19 17.54 -6.79
N PRO A 48 -20.38 17.75 -6.22
CA PRO A 48 -21.36 18.74 -6.71
C PRO A 48 -20.86 20.21 -6.71
N THR A 49 -19.68 20.47 -6.17
CA THR A 49 -18.96 21.76 -6.20
C THR A 49 -17.95 21.90 -7.34
N GLY A 50 -17.81 20.89 -8.22
CA GLY A 50 -16.81 20.87 -9.29
C GLY A 50 -15.36 20.74 -8.80
N ARG A 51 -15.12 20.67 -7.48
CA ARG A 51 -13.84 20.31 -6.89
C ARG A 51 -13.75 18.80 -6.78
N THR A 52 -12.60 18.25 -7.13
CA THR A 52 -12.34 16.86 -6.82
C THR A 52 -11.91 16.72 -5.34
N LEU A 53 -12.07 15.55 -4.73
CA LEU A 53 -11.71 15.36 -3.32
C LEU A 53 -10.20 15.59 -3.07
N ALA A 54 -9.36 15.34 -4.07
CA ALA A 54 -7.94 15.68 -4.06
C ALA A 54 -7.68 17.20 -4.11
N ASP A 55 -8.52 17.96 -4.83
CA ASP A 55 -8.40 19.43 -4.92
C ASP A 55 -8.86 20.14 -3.64
N ALA A 56 -9.51 19.42 -2.72
CA ALA A 56 -9.92 19.96 -1.42
C ALA A 56 -8.76 20.03 -0.40
N ILE A 57 -7.61 19.40 -0.67
CA ILE A 57 -6.46 19.44 0.24
C ILE A 57 -5.82 20.82 0.23
N VAL A 58 -5.87 21.52 1.37
CA VAL A 58 -5.19 22.80 1.57
C VAL A 58 -3.80 22.55 2.14
N PRO A 59 -2.71 22.97 1.46
CA PRO A 59 -1.36 22.80 1.99
C PRO A 59 -1.18 23.45 3.36
N GLY A 60 -0.46 22.77 4.26
CA GLY A 60 -0.20 23.24 5.62
C GLY A 60 -1.32 22.97 6.62
N VAL A 61 -2.52 22.60 6.16
CA VAL A 61 -3.62 22.20 7.05
C VAL A 61 -3.43 20.73 7.48
N PRO A 62 -3.58 20.41 8.77
CA PRO A 62 -3.58 19.03 9.26
C PRO A 62 -4.89 18.29 8.97
N TYR A 63 -4.77 17.05 8.48
CA TYR A 63 -5.88 16.15 8.17
C TYR A 63 -5.67 14.76 8.78
N HIS A 64 -6.72 14.13 9.28
CA HIS A 64 -6.75 12.68 9.42
C HIS A 64 -7.03 12.03 8.07
N LEU A 65 -6.21 11.07 7.66
CA LEU A 65 -6.49 10.22 6.51
C LEU A 65 -7.29 9.00 6.97
N VAL A 66 -8.52 8.90 6.51
CA VAL A 66 -9.46 7.83 6.88
C VAL A 66 -9.68 6.94 5.68
N GLU A 67 -9.33 5.66 5.81
CA GLU A 67 -9.58 4.68 4.76
C GLU A 67 -11.10 4.47 4.59
N THR A 68 -11.58 4.61 3.37
CA THR A 68 -13.00 4.79 3.08
C THR A 68 -13.87 3.56 3.32
N ARG A 69 -13.33 2.36 3.20
CA ARG A 69 -14.09 1.11 3.34
C ARG A 69 -14.19 0.65 4.80
N THR A 70 -13.08 0.78 5.53
CA THR A 70 -12.93 0.30 6.90
C THR A 70 -13.23 1.39 7.94
N GLY A 71 -13.21 2.67 7.53
CA GLY A 71 -13.32 3.81 8.43
C GLY A 71 -12.08 4.04 9.29
N ARG A 72 -11.02 3.25 9.11
CA ARG A 72 -9.82 3.27 9.95
C ARG A 72 -8.92 4.42 9.53
N GLY A 73 -8.46 5.21 10.49
CA GLY A 73 -7.47 6.25 10.25
C GLY A 73 -6.07 5.68 9.98
N VAL A 74 -5.19 6.48 9.38
CA VAL A 74 -3.77 6.14 9.28
C VAL A 74 -3.05 6.49 10.58
N ASP A 75 -2.27 5.55 11.10
CA ASP A 75 -1.39 5.73 12.26
C ASP A 75 0.03 5.24 11.92
N PHE A 76 0.93 5.22 12.90
CA PHE A 76 2.26 4.65 12.75
C PHE A 76 2.62 3.72 13.92
N ALA A 77 3.54 2.79 13.67
CA ALA A 77 4.09 1.94 14.71
C ALA A 77 5.49 1.45 14.37
N ALA A 78 6.25 1.10 15.41
CA ALA A 78 7.58 0.55 15.25
C ALA A 78 7.55 -0.81 14.54
N ARG A 79 8.38 -0.97 13.51
CA ARG A 79 8.69 -2.20 12.80
C ARG A 79 10.16 -2.15 12.38
N ALA A 80 10.97 -3.09 12.89
CA ALA A 80 12.42 -3.14 12.68
C ALA A 80 13.13 -1.80 13.02
N ASP A 81 12.87 -1.26 14.21
CA ASP A 81 13.45 -0.01 14.74
C ASP A 81 13.11 1.27 13.95
N GLU A 82 12.12 1.22 13.05
CA GLU A 82 11.58 2.40 12.38
C GLU A 82 10.07 2.49 12.53
N ASP A 83 9.53 3.71 12.41
CA ASP A 83 8.09 3.92 12.40
C ASP A 83 7.56 3.68 10.98
N TYR A 84 6.64 2.73 10.83
CA TYR A 84 5.94 2.48 9.58
C TYR A 84 4.45 2.84 9.72
N THR A 85 3.84 3.30 8.64
CA THR A 85 2.43 3.64 8.64
C THR A 85 1.56 2.38 8.50
N LEU A 86 0.39 2.44 9.13
CA LEU A 86 -0.62 1.38 9.12
C LEU A 86 -2.00 1.99 9.27
N LEU A 87 -3.05 1.22 8.96
CA LEU A 87 -4.39 1.57 9.42
C LEU A 87 -4.50 1.29 10.93
N ALA A 88 -5.08 2.23 11.68
CA ALA A 88 -5.35 2.13 13.12
C ALA A 88 -6.22 0.90 13.42
N ASP A 89 -6.12 0.28 14.59
CA ASP A 89 -6.73 -1.05 14.83
C ASP A 89 -8.27 -1.10 14.79
N SER A 90 -8.95 0.04 14.85
CA SER A 90 -10.42 0.14 14.84
C SER A 90 -10.93 1.30 13.97
N GLY A 91 -12.16 1.18 13.46
CA GLY A 91 -12.77 2.14 12.53
C GLY A 91 -13.24 3.46 13.17
N ASP A 92 -13.21 3.57 14.49
CA ASP A 92 -13.48 4.81 15.24
C ASP A 92 -12.20 5.62 15.52
N ARG A 93 -11.02 5.01 15.34
CA ARG A 93 -9.73 5.68 15.51
C ARG A 93 -9.32 6.39 14.23
N ARG A 94 -9.34 7.72 14.28
CA ARG A 94 -8.88 8.60 13.18
C ARG A 94 -7.36 8.59 12.96
N GLY A 95 -6.60 7.96 13.85
CA GLY A 95 -5.14 7.83 13.73
C GLY A 95 -4.40 9.15 13.90
N THR A 96 -3.16 9.18 13.41
CA THR A 96 -2.28 10.35 13.45
C THR A 96 -2.59 11.27 12.27
N ALA A 97 -2.84 12.56 12.54
CA ALA A 97 -3.06 13.55 11.50
C ALA A 97 -1.77 13.78 10.70
N VAL A 98 -1.91 14.15 9.43
CA VAL A 98 -0.82 14.47 8.51
C VAL A 98 -0.99 15.87 7.93
N VAL A 99 0.13 16.49 7.55
CA VAL A 99 0.18 17.76 6.86
C VAL A 99 0.72 17.54 5.45
N PHE A 100 -0.01 18.05 4.47
CA PHE A 100 0.42 18.07 3.08
C PHE A 100 1.21 19.35 2.81
N THR A 101 2.42 19.22 2.27
CA THR A 101 3.20 20.37 1.77
C THR A 101 3.37 20.23 0.27
N LYS A 102 2.92 21.23 -0.51
CA LYS A 102 2.99 21.19 -1.97
C LYS A 102 4.45 21.10 -2.45
N LYS A 103 4.73 20.20 -3.40
CA LYS A 103 6.04 20.04 -4.02
C LYS A 103 5.87 19.60 -5.48
N GLY A 104 6.09 20.53 -6.41
CA GLY A 104 5.80 20.30 -7.83
C GLY A 104 4.31 20.07 -8.07
N ASP A 105 3.99 18.99 -8.78
CA ASP A 105 2.61 18.55 -9.04
C ASP A 105 1.98 17.78 -7.87
N GLY A 106 2.78 17.20 -6.97
CA GLY A 106 2.34 16.44 -5.80
C GLY A 106 2.57 17.14 -4.45
N TYR A 107 2.68 16.33 -3.40
CA TYR A 107 2.86 16.76 -2.02
C TYR A 107 3.87 15.88 -1.28
N THR A 108 4.67 16.47 -0.41
CA THR A 108 5.29 15.70 0.67
C THR A 108 4.32 15.62 1.84
N VAL A 109 4.22 14.45 2.47
CA VAL A 109 3.31 14.19 3.58
C VAL A 109 4.11 14.06 4.87
N THR A 110 3.71 14.77 5.92
CA THR A 110 4.37 14.73 7.24
C THR A 110 3.35 14.37 8.30
N SER A 111 3.60 13.34 9.09
CA SER A 111 2.79 13.01 10.27
C SER A 111 2.98 14.08 11.35
N THR A 112 1.92 14.45 12.05
CA THR A 112 1.98 15.41 13.16
C THR A 112 2.58 14.81 14.44
N ARG A 113 2.79 13.48 14.46
CA ARG A 113 3.41 12.72 15.54
C ARG A 113 4.31 11.63 14.96
N SER A 114 5.29 11.22 15.76
CA SER A 114 6.21 10.10 15.53
C SER A 114 6.74 9.61 16.89
N HIS A 115 7.32 8.40 16.96
CA HIS A 115 8.03 7.97 18.18
C HIS A 115 9.40 8.64 18.32
N ARG A 116 9.99 9.07 17.20
CA ARG A 116 11.33 9.70 17.17
C ARG A 116 11.25 11.11 16.61
N SER A 117 11.79 12.08 17.35
CA SER A 117 11.82 13.48 16.94
C SER A 117 12.45 13.66 15.56
N GLY A 118 11.75 14.37 14.67
CA GLY A 118 12.18 14.64 13.30
C GLY A 118 12.00 13.48 12.31
N TYR A 119 11.55 12.29 12.75
CA TYR A 119 11.18 11.17 11.88
C TYR A 119 9.67 11.17 11.65
N ASP A 120 9.18 12.13 10.90
CA ASP A 120 7.75 12.39 10.69
C ASP A 120 7.36 12.41 9.21
N THR A 121 8.34 12.44 8.31
CA THR A 121 8.09 12.60 6.87
C THR A 121 7.89 11.25 6.22
N TRP A 122 6.81 11.10 5.45
CA TRP A 122 6.49 9.84 4.77
C TRP A 122 7.52 9.55 3.67
N CYS A 123 8.12 8.37 3.77
CA CYS A 123 9.08 7.83 2.83
C CYS A 123 8.59 6.47 2.32
N ALA A 124 8.27 6.40 1.03
CA ALA A 124 8.02 5.13 0.36
C ALA A 124 9.32 4.34 0.23
N VAL A 125 9.29 3.11 0.71
CA VAL A 125 10.36 2.10 0.61
C VAL A 125 9.76 0.77 0.15
N ASP A 126 10.59 -0.20 -0.18
CA ASP A 126 10.11 -1.47 -0.76
C ASP A 126 9.08 -2.19 0.13
N ASN A 127 9.27 -2.16 1.45
CA ASN A 127 8.39 -2.83 2.40
C ASN A 127 7.30 -1.91 2.98
N GLY A 128 7.12 -0.71 2.43
CA GLY A 128 5.98 0.15 2.73
C GLY A 128 6.33 1.60 2.95
N ILE A 129 5.63 2.26 3.88
CA ILE A 129 5.79 3.70 4.08
C ILE A 129 6.33 3.91 5.50
N ARG A 130 7.59 4.31 5.59
CA ARG A 130 8.23 4.64 6.88
C ARG A 130 8.22 6.14 7.13
N LEU A 131 8.31 6.53 8.39
CA LEU A 131 8.60 7.90 8.78
C LEU A 131 10.12 8.10 8.85
N ALA A 132 10.61 9.05 8.07
CA ALA A 132 12.01 9.40 7.95
C ALA A 132 12.21 10.89 8.27
N ARG A 133 13.48 11.30 8.43
CA ARG A 133 13.79 12.73 8.40
C ARG A 133 13.57 13.26 6.99
N LYS A 134 13.00 14.46 6.89
CA LYS A 134 12.80 15.13 5.59
C LYS A 134 14.08 15.22 4.74
N SER A 135 15.25 15.39 5.38
CA SER A 135 16.56 15.44 4.71
C SER A 135 17.06 14.08 4.21
N GLU A 136 16.58 12.98 4.80
CA GLU A 136 16.94 11.62 4.40
C GLU A 136 16.02 11.13 3.27
N CYS A 137 14.71 11.35 3.41
CA CYS A 137 13.72 10.92 2.45
C CYS A 137 12.42 11.72 2.59
N ALA A 138 11.90 12.19 1.47
CA ALA A 138 10.62 12.89 1.40
C ALA A 138 9.94 12.56 0.07
N THR A 139 9.16 11.49 0.05
CA THR A 139 8.44 11.03 -1.13
C THR A 139 7.42 12.08 -1.56
N VAL A 140 7.36 12.36 -2.86
CA VAL A 140 6.32 13.20 -3.45
C VAL A 140 5.16 12.30 -3.84
N TRP A 141 4.02 12.54 -3.22
CA TRP A 141 2.78 11.82 -3.44
C TRP A 141 1.87 12.64 -4.35
N ARG A 142 1.43 12.04 -5.46
CA ARG A 142 0.35 12.56 -6.28
C ARG A 142 -0.98 12.05 -5.73
N LEU A 143 -2.02 12.86 -5.87
CA LEU A 143 -3.37 12.49 -5.46
C LEU A 143 -4.20 12.21 -6.71
N SER A 144 -4.74 11.01 -6.77
CA SER A 144 -5.61 10.58 -7.86
C SER A 144 -7.02 10.41 -7.33
N ASN A 145 -7.98 11.10 -7.94
CA ASN A 145 -9.37 11.06 -7.49
C ASN A 145 -10.04 9.72 -7.79
N TRP A 146 -10.67 9.14 -6.79
CA TRP A 146 -11.31 7.83 -6.89
C TRP A 146 -12.52 7.77 -5.98
N TYR A 147 -13.72 7.54 -6.49
CA TYR A 147 -14.88 7.40 -5.60
C TYR A 147 -14.70 6.25 -4.60
N PRO A 148 -14.92 6.44 -3.29
CA PRO A 148 -15.48 7.61 -2.58
C PRO A 148 -14.44 8.53 -1.88
N GLY A 149 -13.18 8.53 -2.30
CA GLY A 149 -12.05 9.27 -1.73
C GLY A 149 -10.98 9.68 -2.76
N PHE A 150 -9.72 9.44 -2.43
CA PHE A 150 -8.58 9.54 -3.35
C PHE A 150 -7.52 8.49 -3.04
N LEU A 151 -6.68 8.20 -4.02
CA LEU A 151 -5.46 7.41 -3.84
C LEU A 151 -4.24 8.33 -3.75
N LEU A 152 -3.27 7.92 -2.94
CA LEU A 152 -1.92 8.46 -3.00
C LEU A 152 -1.11 7.61 -3.98
N GLU A 153 -0.29 8.25 -4.81
CA GLU A 153 0.60 7.58 -5.75
C GLU A 153 2.02 8.12 -5.62
N ALA A 154 3.00 7.24 -5.60
CA ALA A 154 4.41 7.58 -5.75
C ALA A 154 5.09 6.52 -6.63
N ASP A 155 5.76 6.95 -7.70
CA ASP A 155 6.53 6.08 -8.60
C ASP A 155 5.73 4.87 -9.14
N GLY A 156 4.46 5.09 -9.49
CA GLY A 156 3.56 4.04 -9.98
C GLY A 156 3.10 3.04 -8.91
N LYS A 157 3.38 3.31 -7.63
CA LYS A 157 2.93 2.53 -6.48
C LYS A 157 1.88 3.28 -5.67
N TYR A 158 0.91 2.54 -5.17
CA TYR A 158 -0.19 3.01 -4.34
C TYR A 158 -0.12 2.34 -2.96
N PRO A 159 -0.45 3.05 -1.85
CA PRO A 159 -0.59 2.42 -0.56
C PRO A 159 -1.68 1.36 -0.58
N THR A 160 -1.37 0.19 -0.04
CA THR A 160 -2.27 -0.96 0.10
C THR A 160 -2.14 -1.54 1.48
N TYR A 161 -3.12 -2.31 1.92
CA TYR A 161 -3.07 -3.05 3.19
C TYR A 161 -3.53 -4.50 2.99
N PRO A 162 -3.04 -5.43 3.83
CA PRO A 162 -3.54 -6.80 3.82
C PRO A 162 -4.96 -6.89 4.41
N ALA A 163 -5.79 -7.78 3.86
CA ALA A 163 -7.14 -8.05 4.37
C ALA A 163 -7.15 -8.72 5.76
N LYS A 164 -6.01 -9.30 6.19
CA LYS A 164 -5.85 -9.97 7.48
C LYS A 164 -4.55 -9.56 8.16
N GLY A 165 -4.56 -9.56 9.48
CA GLY A 165 -3.41 -9.18 10.30
C GLY A 165 -3.28 -7.67 10.47
N ARG A 166 -2.10 -7.22 10.88
CA ARG A 166 -1.81 -5.81 11.08
C ARG A 166 -1.75 -5.09 9.74
N ALA A 167 -2.56 -4.06 9.57
CA ALA A 167 -2.79 -3.40 8.30
C ALA A 167 -1.70 -2.37 7.95
N TRP A 168 -0.44 -2.83 7.90
CA TRP A 168 0.68 -2.02 7.44
C TRP A 168 0.43 -1.54 6.01
N LEU A 169 0.71 -0.25 5.78
CA LEU A 169 0.60 0.31 4.44
C LEU A 169 1.86 -0.01 3.64
N GLU A 170 1.65 -0.68 2.51
CA GLU A 170 2.72 -1.08 1.61
C GLU A 170 2.44 -0.63 0.18
N GLY A 171 3.49 -0.20 -0.53
CA GLY A 171 3.37 0.32 -1.88
C GLY A 171 3.34 -0.80 -2.92
N HIS A 172 2.26 -0.93 -3.68
CA HIS A 172 2.15 -1.86 -4.80
C HIS A 172 1.69 -1.15 -6.07
N GLY A 173 2.05 -1.72 -7.22
CA GLY A 173 1.47 -1.30 -8.50
C GLY A 173 -0.01 -1.70 -8.63
N VAL A 174 -0.56 -1.55 -9.83
CA VAL A 174 -1.98 -1.83 -10.10
C VAL A 174 -2.35 -3.32 -9.93
N ASP A 175 -1.40 -4.22 -10.15
CA ASP A 175 -1.57 -5.66 -9.97
C ASP A 175 -1.34 -6.06 -8.52
N LEU A 176 -2.43 -6.23 -7.76
CA LEU A 176 -2.35 -6.56 -6.35
C LEU A 176 -2.18 -8.06 -6.09
N PRO A 177 -1.27 -8.45 -5.17
CA PRO A 177 -1.26 -9.79 -4.61
C PRO A 177 -2.62 -10.15 -3.98
N ALA A 178 -2.98 -11.43 -4.01
CA ALA A 178 -4.21 -11.93 -3.41
C ALA A 178 -4.32 -11.53 -1.93
N GLY A 179 -5.50 -11.07 -1.52
CA GLY A 179 -5.76 -10.67 -0.13
C GLY A 179 -5.22 -9.29 0.26
N ARG A 180 -4.88 -8.43 -0.72
CA ARG A 180 -4.56 -7.02 -0.50
C ARG A 180 -5.60 -6.10 -1.12
N GLU A 181 -5.73 -4.92 -0.54
CA GLU A 181 -6.64 -3.88 -1.01
C GLU A 181 -5.92 -2.54 -1.08
N PHE A 182 -6.26 -1.70 -2.07
CA PHE A 182 -5.82 -0.31 -2.11
C PHE A 182 -6.41 0.48 -0.94
N ALA A 183 -5.61 1.38 -0.37
CA ALA A 183 -6.07 2.30 0.66
C ALA A 183 -6.63 3.58 0.00
N TYR A 184 -7.95 3.66 -0.12
CA TYR A 184 -8.64 4.86 -0.58
C TYR A 184 -8.89 5.77 0.61
N PHE A 185 -8.46 7.02 0.56
CA PHE A 185 -8.55 7.93 1.70
C PHE A 185 -9.59 9.02 1.49
N LYS A 186 -10.25 9.39 2.59
CA LYS A 186 -10.84 10.70 2.78
C LYS A 186 -9.92 11.50 3.70
N ALA A 187 -9.75 12.78 3.42
CA ALA A 187 -9.08 13.70 4.32
C ALA A 187 -10.12 14.41 5.19
N VAL A 188 -9.95 14.35 6.51
CA VAL A 188 -10.83 14.99 7.49
C VAL A 188 -9.99 15.98 8.28
N GLU A 189 -10.28 17.27 8.16
CA GLU A 189 -9.55 18.34 8.87
C GLU A 189 -9.56 18.10 10.38
N THR A 190 -8.44 18.42 11.05
CA THR A 190 -8.41 18.47 12.51
C THR A 190 -9.01 19.81 12.95
N SER A 191 -10.16 19.77 13.61
CA SER A 191 -10.81 20.93 14.25
C SER A 191 -10.02 21.48 15.42
#